data_AF-A0A950EX54-F1
#
_entry.id   AF-A0A950EX54-F1
#
_cell.length_a   1.000
_cell.length_b   1.000
_cell.length_c   1.000
_cell.angle_alpha   90.00
_cell.angle_beta   90.00
_cell.angle_gamma   90.00
#
_symmetry.space_group_name_H-M   'P 1'
#
loop_
_entity.id
_entity.type
_entity.pdbx_description
1 polymer ?
#
loop_
_entity_poly.entity_id
_entity_poly.type
_entity_poly.pdbx_seq_one_letter_code
_entity_poly.pdbx_strand_id
1 'polypeptide(L)'
;MKNPISAVAALALIVGSGLIHGTWTNRWRTAPALAELAARLDSVPTVLGDWTATAQAIPPRQMAIAGAVGQISRVYTNPTKGLTVSVLLLCGLPGNISTHTPDVCYPGA
;
A
#
# COMPACT_ATOMS: atom_id res chain seq x y z
N MET A 1 42.07 15.55 19.40
CA MET A 1 42.16 14.13 18.99
C MET A 1 40.74 13.60 18.85
N LYS A 2 40.32 13.16 17.64
CA LYS A 2 38.99 12.57 17.42
C LYS A 2 38.92 11.25 18.20
N ASN A 3 37.98 11.10 19.14
CA ASN A 3 37.84 9.89 19.94
C ASN A 3 37.29 8.74 19.05
N PRO A 4 38.12 7.74 18.67
CA PRO A 4 37.70 6.69 17.74
C PRO A 4 36.59 5.83 18.33
N ILE A 5 36.52 5.71 19.66
CA ILE A 5 35.47 4.98 20.37
C ILE A 5 34.11 5.63 20.11
N SER A 6 34.03 6.95 20.20
CA SER A 6 32.78 7.69 19.92
C SER A 6 32.34 7.51 18.46
N ALA A 7 33.28 7.50 17.52
CA ALA A 7 32.96 7.29 16.10
C ALA A 7 32.44 5.86 15.82
N VAL A 8 33.09 4.85 16.41
CA VAL A 8 32.66 3.45 16.28
C VAL A 8 31.30 3.23 16.95
N ALA A 9 31.08 3.79 18.14
CA ALA A 9 29.80 3.70 18.82
C ALA A 9 28.66 4.36 18.01
N ALA A 10 28.91 5.55 17.44
CA ALA A 10 27.94 6.22 16.58
C ALA A 10 27.61 5.38 15.33
N LEU A 11 28.63 4.82 14.67
CA LEU A 11 28.43 3.95 13.51
C LEU A 11 27.61 2.70 13.88
N ALA A 12 27.94 2.06 15.00
CA ALA A 12 27.22 0.89 15.47
C ALA A 12 25.72 1.20 15.75
N LEU A 13 25.43 2.35 16.34
CA LEU A 13 24.05 2.79 16.58
C LEU A 13 23.29 3.08 15.28
N ILE A 14 23.92 3.74 14.30
CA ILE A 14 23.30 4.03 13.00
C ILE A 14 23.01 2.73 12.24
N VAL A 15 23.99 1.83 12.15
CA VAL A 15 23.82 0.56 11.44
C VAL A 15 22.79 -0.33 12.16
N GLY A 16 22.91 -0.46 13.49
CA GLY A 16 22.00 -1.26 14.30
C GLY A 16 20.55 -0.77 14.22
N SER A 17 20.33 0.53 14.36
CA SER A 17 18.99 1.11 14.22
C SER A 17 18.43 0.95 12.80
N GLY A 18 19.24 1.13 11.76
CA GLY A 18 18.82 0.93 10.37
C GLY A 18 18.41 -0.52 10.07
N LEU A 19 19.15 -1.50 10.60
CA LEU A 19 18.80 -2.91 10.48
C LEU A 19 17.49 -3.23 11.21
N ILE A 20 17.38 -2.85 12.49
CA ILE A 20 16.19 -3.08 13.31
C ILE A 20 14.97 -2.42 12.67
N HIS A 21 15.04 -1.14 12.35
CA HIS A 21 13.95 -0.41 11.72
C HIS A 21 13.56 -1.02 10.38
N GLY A 22 14.55 -1.38 9.54
CA GLY A 22 14.28 -2.02 8.26
C GLY A 22 13.63 -3.40 8.39
N THR A 23 13.94 -4.16 9.45
CA THR A 23 13.23 -5.41 9.74
C THR A 23 11.79 -5.18 10.20
N TRP A 24 11.55 -4.25 11.12
CA TRP A 24 10.20 -3.93 11.62
C TRP A 24 9.28 -3.36 10.54
N THR A 25 9.84 -2.64 9.57
CA THR A 25 9.08 -2.03 8.47
C THR A 25 8.99 -2.92 7.24
N ASN A 26 9.53 -4.15 7.28
CA ASN A 26 9.62 -5.04 6.12
C ASN A 26 10.33 -4.39 4.91
N ARG A 27 11.29 -3.48 5.16
CA ARG A 27 12.05 -2.78 4.12
C ARG A 27 12.88 -3.73 3.26
N TRP A 28 13.45 -4.76 3.88
CA TRP A 28 14.39 -5.66 3.21
C TRP A 28 13.70 -6.81 2.47
N ARG A 29 12.52 -7.21 2.92
CA ARG A 29 11.77 -8.35 2.40
C ARG A 29 10.28 -8.13 2.60
N THR A 30 9.50 -8.45 1.59
CA THR A 30 8.04 -8.48 1.72
C THR A 30 7.62 -9.58 2.69
N ALA A 31 6.79 -9.23 3.68
CA ALA A 31 6.25 -10.20 4.61
C ALA A 31 5.33 -11.20 3.86
N PRO A 32 5.47 -12.52 4.07
CA PRO A 32 4.60 -13.51 3.41
C PRO A 32 3.10 -13.26 3.65
N ALA A 33 2.76 -12.80 4.86
CA ALA A 33 1.40 -12.43 5.23
C ALA A 33 0.80 -11.33 4.33
N LEU A 34 1.63 -10.49 3.70
CA LEU A 34 1.16 -9.41 2.84
C LEU A 34 0.52 -9.95 1.54
N ALA A 35 1.06 -11.05 0.99
CA ALA A 35 0.47 -11.71 -0.17
C ALA A 35 -0.88 -12.36 0.18
N GLU A 36 -0.97 -12.98 1.36
CA GLU A 36 -2.23 -13.53 1.87
C GLU A 36 -3.28 -12.43 2.08
N LEU A 37 -2.90 -11.29 2.67
CA LEU A 37 -3.79 -10.13 2.84
C LEU A 37 -4.24 -9.55 1.50
N ALA A 38 -3.36 -9.49 0.50
CA ALA A 38 -3.73 -9.04 -0.85
C ALA A 38 -4.77 -9.98 -1.47
N ALA A 39 -4.60 -11.30 -1.33
CA ALA A 39 -5.55 -12.30 -1.83
C ALA A 39 -6.93 -12.19 -1.16
N ARG A 40 -7.03 -11.71 0.09
CA ARG A 40 -8.32 -11.47 0.75
C ARG A 40 -9.15 -10.36 0.09
N LEU A 41 -8.57 -9.52 -0.77
CA LEU A 41 -9.35 -8.56 -1.55
C LEU A 41 -10.34 -9.26 -2.50
N ASP A 42 -10.03 -10.48 -2.94
CA ASP A 42 -10.92 -11.28 -3.79
C ASP A 42 -12.20 -11.70 -3.06
N SER A 43 -12.19 -11.73 -1.71
CA SER A 43 -13.39 -12.03 -0.93
C SER A 43 -14.34 -10.84 -0.78
N VAL A 44 -13.97 -9.64 -1.26
CA VAL A 44 -14.87 -8.49 -1.24
C VAL A 44 -16.03 -8.76 -2.21
N PRO A 45 -17.30 -8.78 -1.74
CA PRO A 45 -18.43 -9.14 -2.60
C PRO A 45 -18.63 -8.13 -3.73
N THR A 46 -18.99 -8.64 -4.91
CA THR A 46 -19.47 -7.83 -6.04
C THR A 46 -20.96 -7.49 -5.91
N VAL A 47 -21.69 -8.16 -5.03
CA VAL A 47 -23.10 -7.90 -4.73
C VAL A 47 -23.26 -7.64 -3.24
N LEU A 48 -23.90 -6.53 -2.89
CA LEU A 48 -24.13 -6.10 -1.51
C LEU A 48 -25.58 -5.62 -1.38
N GLY A 49 -26.51 -6.52 -1.03
CA GLY A 49 -27.94 -6.21 -1.10
C GLY A 49 -28.34 -5.83 -2.53
N ASP A 50 -28.94 -4.66 -2.70
CA ASP A 50 -29.36 -4.13 -4.01
C ASP A 50 -28.22 -3.53 -4.85
N TRP A 51 -26.97 -3.56 -4.36
CA TRP A 51 -25.82 -3.01 -5.07
C TRP A 51 -25.12 -4.08 -5.90
N THR A 52 -24.73 -3.73 -7.13
CA THR A 52 -23.89 -4.58 -8.00
C THR A 52 -22.65 -3.83 -8.45
N ALA A 53 -21.51 -4.49 -8.40
CA ALA A 53 -20.20 -3.94 -8.73
C ALA A 53 -19.76 -4.30 -10.15
N THR A 54 -19.18 -3.33 -10.85
CA THR A 54 -18.46 -3.54 -12.11
C THR A 54 -16.99 -3.21 -11.91
N ALA A 55 -16.09 -4.09 -12.37
CA ALA A 55 -14.65 -3.86 -12.25
C ALA A 55 -14.22 -2.71 -13.15
N GLN A 56 -13.23 -1.94 -12.68
CA GLN A 56 -12.58 -0.88 -13.43
C GLN A 56 -11.11 -1.24 -13.61
N ALA A 57 -10.62 -1.11 -14.83
CA ALA A 57 -9.22 -1.37 -15.12
C ALA A 57 -8.36 -0.23 -14.56
N ILE A 58 -7.31 -0.59 -13.82
CA ILE A 58 -6.28 0.37 -13.42
C ILE A 58 -5.06 0.19 -14.33
N PRO A 59 -4.58 1.25 -15.00
CA PRO A 59 -3.36 1.21 -15.79
C PRO A 59 -2.16 0.67 -14.98
N PRO A 60 -1.34 -0.23 -15.54
CA PRO A 60 -0.19 -0.80 -14.82
C PRO A 60 0.77 0.25 -14.24
N ARG A 61 0.93 1.39 -14.93
CA ARG A 61 1.74 2.52 -14.46
C ARG A 61 1.21 3.11 -13.15
N GLN A 62 -0.09 3.31 -13.03
CA GLN A 62 -0.71 3.85 -11.81
C GLN A 62 -0.59 2.86 -10.65
N MET A 63 -0.67 1.55 -10.93
CA MET A 63 -0.44 0.51 -9.94
C MET A 63 1.00 0.47 -9.43
N ALA A 64 1.97 0.65 -10.32
CA ALA A 64 3.37 0.74 -9.92
C ALA A 64 3.62 1.97 -9.02
N ILE A 65 3.04 3.13 -9.36
CA ILE A 65 3.14 4.36 -8.56
C ILE A 65 2.48 4.19 -7.18
N ALA A 66 1.33 3.52 -7.12
CA ALA A 66 0.61 3.29 -5.87
C ALA A 66 1.39 2.42 -4.88
N GLY A 67 2.38 1.63 -5.32
CA GLY A 67 3.18 0.77 -4.46
C GLY A 67 2.38 -0.34 -3.75
N ALA A 68 1.17 -0.62 -4.23
CA ALA A 68 0.27 -1.62 -3.68
C ALA A 68 0.65 -3.03 -4.16
N VAL A 69 0.48 -4.01 -3.28
CA VAL A 69 0.66 -5.43 -3.59
C VAL A 69 -0.64 -6.12 -4.00
N GLY A 70 -1.78 -5.47 -3.74
CA GLY A 70 -3.12 -5.94 -4.10
C GLY A 70 -4.07 -4.76 -4.24
N GLN A 71 -5.09 -4.92 -5.07
CA GLN A 71 -6.05 -3.86 -5.36
C GLN A 71 -7.41 -4.43 -5.80
N ILE A 72 -8.47 -3.68 -5.54
CA ILE A 72 -9.71 -3.75 -6.32
C ILE A 72 -10.14 -2.33 -6.70
N SER A 73 -10.53 -2.13 -7.95
CA SER A 73 -11.24 -0.93 -8.41
C SER A 73 -12.57 -1.34 -9.00
N ARG A 74 -13.65 -0.81 -8.43
CA ARG A 74 -15.01 -1.18 -8.79
C ARG A 74 -15.95 0.02 -8.70
N VAL A 75 -17.01 -0.02 -9.49
CA VAL A 75 -18.13 0.90 -9.38
C VAL A 75 -19.35 0.10 -8.92
N TYR A 76 -19.87 0.41 -7.74
CA TYR A 76 -21.10 -0.16 -7.19
C TYR A 76 -22.29 0.70 -7.58
N THR A 77 -23.30 0.11 -8.20
CA THR A 77 -24.54 0.80 -8.59
C THR A 77 -25.72 0.20 -7.85
N ASN A 78 -26.58 1.05 -7.29
CA ASN A 78 -27.87 0.69 -6.73
C ASN A 78 -28.98 1.27 -7.63
N PRO A 79 -29.64 0.42 -8.43
CA PRO A 79 -30.67 0.89 -9.36
C PRO A 79 -31.94 1.35 -8.65
N THR A 80 -32.28 0.78 -7.48
CA THR A 80 -33.50 1.15 -6.75
C THR A 80 -33.44 2.56 -6.17
N LYS A 81 -32.23 3.05 -5.88
CA LYS A 81 -31.95 4.41 -5.37
C LYS A 81 -31.37 5.35 -6.42
N GLY A 82 -31.02 4.85 -7.60
CA GLY A 82 -30.33 5.63 -8.64
C GLY A 82 -28.93 6.11 -8.22
N LEU A 83 -28.24 5.37 -7.34
CA LEU A 83 -26.95 5.77 -6.77
C LEU A 83 -25.80 4.98 -7.37
N THR A 84 -24.63 5.62 -7.44
CA THR A 84 -23.37 5.00 -7.90
C THR A 84 -22.21 5.42 -7.00
N VAL A 85 -21.35 4.46 -6.63
CA VAL A 85 -20.18 4.69 -5.78
C VAL A 85 -18.95 4.02 -6.41
N SER A 86 -17.93 4.82 -6.69
CA SER A 86 -16.60 4.32 -7.10
C SER A 86 -15.79 3.93 -5.86
N VAL A 87 -15.22 2.73 -5.88
CA VAL A 87 -14.52 2.13 -4.76
C VAL A 87 -13.15 1.65 -5.25
N LEU A 88 -12.10 2.17 -4.63
CA LEU A 88 -10.73 1.67 -4.77
C LEU A 88 -10.27 1.18 -3.40
N LEU A 89 -9.92 -0.10 -3.28
CA LEU A 89 -9.22 -0.64 -2.12
C LEU A 89 -7.83 -1.04 -2.54
N LEU A 90 -6.84 -0.68 -1.72
CA LEU A 90 -5.43 -1.02 -1.91
C LEU A 90 -4.94 -1.83 -0.71
N CYS A 91 -4.07 -2.79 -0.96
CA CYS A 91 -3.32 -3.53 0.05
C CYS A 91 -1.83 -3.30 -0.19
N GLY A 92 -1.07 -2.98 0.85
CA GLY A 92 0.35 -2.69 0.75
C GLY A 92 0.94 -2.25 2.09
N LEU A 93 2.26 -2.08 2.11
CA LEU A 93 2.95 -1.55 3.28
C LEU A 93 2.58 -0.07 3.47
N PRO A 94 2.26 0.38 4.70
CA PRO A 94 1.82 1.77 4.94
C PRO A 94 2.77 2.83 4.37
N GLY A 95 4.10 2.61 4.48
CA GLY A 95 5.10 3.54 3.93
C GLY A 95 5.10 3.66 2.40
N ASN A 96 4.46 2.73 1.69
CA ASN A 96 4.36 2.75 0.23
C ASN A 96 3.00 3.29 -0.23
N ILE A 97 1.90 2.86 0.41
CA ILE A 97 0.54 3.12 -0.08
C ILE A 97 -0.15 4.33 0.57
N SER A 98 0.39 4.90 1.65
CA SER A 98 -0.24 5.99 2.41
C SER A 98 0.47 7.34 2.25
N THR A 99 1.36 7.46 1.27
CA THR A 99 2.14 8.69 1.05
C THR A 99 1.35 9.68 0.20
N HIS A 100 1.11 10.87 0.76
CA HIS A 100 0.30 11.92 0.13
C HIS A 100 1.04 13.24 -0.09
N THR A 101 2.36 13.20 -0.24
CA THR A 101 3.08 14.40 -0.62
C THR A 101 2.75 14.76 -2.09
N PRO A 102 2.67 16.05 -2.45
CA PRO A 102 2.29 16.48 -3.80
C PRO A 102 3.11 15.83 -4.92
N ASP A 103 4.40 15.65 -4.70
CA ASP A 103 5.34 15.01 -5.62
C ASP A 103 5.07 13.51 -5.84
N VAL A 104 4.39 12.84 -4.90
CA VAL A 104 4.02 11.42 -5.00
C VAL A 104 2.60 11.27 -5.54
N CYS A 105 1.66 12.12 -5.14
CA CYS A 105 0.26 11.99 -5.56
C CYS A 105 -0.01 12.48 -6.99
N TYR A 106 0.53 13.64 -7.39
CA TYR A 106 0.17 14.24 -8.69
C TYR A 106 0.64 13.48 -9.93
N PRO A 107 1.79 12.78 -9.95
CA PRO A 107 2.22 12.03 -11.13
C PRO A 107 1.29 10.88 -11.56
N GLY A 108 0.38 10.44 -10.69
CA GLY A 108 -0.59 9.39 -10.97
C GLY A 108 -1.97 9.88 -11.42
N ALA A 109 -2.25 11.18 -11.30
CA ALA A 109 -3.53 11.82 -11.63
C ALA A 109 -3.72 12.04 -13.14
#